data_AF-A0A4Y7L7A5-F1
#
_entry.id   AF-A0A4Y7L7A5-F1
#
_cell.length_a   1.000
_cell.length_b   1.000
_cell.length_c   1.000
_cell.angle_alpha   90.00
_cell.angle_beta   90.00
_cell.angle_gamma   90.00
#
_symmetry.space_group_name_H-M   'P 1'
#
loop_
_entity.id
_entity.type
_entity.pdbx_description
1 polymer ?
#
loop_
_entity_poly.entity_id
_entity_poly.type
_entity_poly.pdbx_seq_one_letter_code
_entity_poly.pdbx_strand_id
1 'polypeptide(L)'
;MVVVGCCIMYNFQPYLHVQARGCTLGKAWSMENIRKLVKDGYIIHKPTVIHSRSRACRMNEAKAKGRHSGKRKGTRESRLPTKVIWMRRMRVLRRLLRKYREAKKIDKHMYHDMYLRKAREKTLSDQFEAKRAKNKDSRERKHAWREERLEAGPVDKVAAPTPAPQASYRGTKEIQEMSKLFRREP
;
A
#
# COMPACT_ATOMS: atom_id res chain seq x y z
N MET A 1 46.42 -24.11 36.64
CA MET A 1 46.27 -23.71 35.22
C MET A 1 46.06 -24.96 34.39
N VAL A 2 44.81 -25.32 34.11
CA VAL A 2 44.46 -26.35 33.11
C VAL A 2 43.52 -25.68 32.13
N VAL A 3 44.02 -25.50 30.92
CA VAL A 3 43.33 -24.83 29.81
C VAL A 3 42.23 -25.77 29.31
N VAL A 4 40.98 -25.50 29.68
CA VAL A 4 39.81 -26.20 29.12
C VAL A 4 39.51 -25.55 27.77
N GLY A 5 40.20 -26.05 26.75
CA GLY A 5 40.05 -25.63 25.37
C GLY A 5 38.68 -25.99 24.80
N CYS A 6 37.88 -24.95 24.55
CA CYS A 6 37.05 -24.75 23.37
C CYS A 6 36.37 -25.99 22.73
N CYS A 7 35.19 -26.35 23.24
CA CYS A 7 34.19 -27.14 22.50
C CYS A 7 33.61 -26.30 21.36
N ILE A 8 34.30 -26.24 20.22
CA ILE A 8 33.68 -25.78 18.97
C ILE A 8 33.03 -26.98 18.30
N MET A 9 31.72 -27.10 18.54
CA MET A 9 30.79 -27.96 17.84
C MET A 9 30.75 -27.59 16.34
N TYR A 10 31.68 -28.11 15.54
CA TYR A 10 31.47 -28.21 14.10
C TYR A 10 30.99 -29.61 13.77
N ASN A 11 29.72 -29.63 13.37
CA ASN A 11 28.93 -30.76 12.90
C ASN A 11 29.59 -31.34 11.62
N PHE A 12 30.63 -32.17 11.80
CA PHE A 12 31.20 -32.97 10.74
C PHE A 12 30.30 -34.18 10.58
N GLN A 13 29.24 -34.03 9.79
CA GLN A 13 28.33 -35.12 9.43
C GLN A 13 29.15 -36.18 8.68
N PRO A 14 29.51 -37.34 9.29
CA PRO A 14 29.98 -38.47 8.51
C PRO A 14 28.73 -39.10 7.87
N TYR A 15 28.88 -40.09 7.00
CA TYR A 15 27.77 -40.86 6.42
C TYR A 15 26.99 -40.14 5.31
N LEU A 16 27.59 -40.06 4.11
CA LEU A 16 26.84 -40.25 2.85
C LEU A 16 27.79 -40.54 1.68
N HIS A 17 28.25 -41.79 1.66
CA HIS A 17 28.49 -42.60 0.46
C HIS A 17 29.19 -41.90 -0.72
N VAL A 18 30.52 -41.92 -0.71
CA VAL A 18 31.31 -41.86 -1.95
C VAL A 18 31.92 -43.24 -2.12
N GLN A 19 31.24 -44.11 -2.88
CA GLN A 19 31.87 -45.31 -3.43
C GLN A 19 32.88 -44.88 -4.48
N ALA A 20 34.09 -44.52 -4.05
CA ALA A 20 35.25 -44.45 -4.93
C ALA A 20 35.84 -45.86 -5.02
N ARG A 21 35.36 -46.69 -5.95
CA ARG A 21 36.09 -47.88 -6.38
C ARG A 21 37.14 -47.43 -7.40
N GLY A 22 38.42 -47.42 -7.04
CA GLY A 22 39.52 -47.36 -8.02
C GLY A 22 40.70 -46.45 -7.64
N CYS A 23 41.91 -47.02 -7.71
CA CYS A 23 43.23 -46.39 -7.49
C CYS A 23 43.62 -45.35 -8.60
N THR A 24 42.72 -45.02 -9.54
CA THR A 24 42.98 -44.18 -10.71
C THR A 24 42.68 -42.69 -10.50
N LEU A 25 41.93 -42.32 -9.45
CA LEU A 25 41.63 -40.91 -9.17
C LEU A 25 42.88 -40.12 -8.75
N GLY A 26 43.82 -40.74 -8.03
CA GLY A 26 45.03 -40.08 -7.53
C GLY A 26 46.03 -39.65 -8.61
N LYS A 27 45.90 -40.14 -9.85
CA LYS A 27 46.81 -39.84 -10.98
C LYS A 27 46.28 -38.77 -11.94
N ALA A 28 45.04 -38.30 -11.78
CA ALA A 28 44.42 -37.34 -12.68
C ALA A 28 44.72 -35.88 -12.25
N TRP A 29 45.88 -35.36 -12.66
CA TRP A 29 46.32 -34.00 -12.30
C TRP A 29 45.88 -32.90 -13.30
N SER A 30 45.57 -33.26 -14.55
CA SER A 30 45.12 -32.32 -15.59
C SER A 30 43.59 -32.24 -15.70
N MET A 31 43.06 -31.06 -16.05
CA MET A 31 41.61 -30.86 -16.26
C MET A 31 41.04 -31.73 -17.37
N GLU A 32 41.86 -32.07 -18.36
CA GLU A 32 41.47 -32.95 -19.46
C GLU A 32 41.25 -34.40 -18.97
N ASN A 33 42.05 -34.86 -18.00
CA ASN A 33 41.85 -36.16 -17.35
C ASN A 33 40.62 -36.15 -16.44
N ILE A 34 40.34 -35.05 -15.71
CA ILE A 34 39.12 -34.90 -14.90
C ILE A 34 37.87 -34.92 -15.80
N ARG A 35 37.88 -34.24 -16.95
CA ARG A 35 36.77 -34.26 -17.91
C ARG A 35 36.54 -35.65 -18.50
N LYS A 36 37.60 -36.41 -18.80
CA LYS A 36 37.48 -37.83 -19.22
C LYS A 36 36.81 -38.66 -18.12
N LEU A 37 37.24 -38.53 -16.86
CA LEU A 37 36.63 -39.23 -15.73
C LEU A 37 35.17 -38.85 -15.44
N VAL A 38 34.76 -37.60 -15.73
CA VAL A 38 33.35 -37.18 -15.68
C VAL A 38 32.56 -37.77 -16.85
N LYS A 39 33.14 -37.82 -18.06
CA LYS A 39 32.52 -38.38 -19.26
C LYS A 39 32.34 -39.90 -19.18
N ASP A 40 33.32 -40.59 -18.61
CA ASP A 40 33.33 -42.04 -18.38
C ASP A 40 32.48 -42.43 -17.15
N GLY A 41 31.96 -41.46 -16.39
CA GLY A 41 31.01 -41.68 -15.29
C GLY A 41 31.64 -42.05 -13.94
N TYR A 42 32.96 -41.98 -13.80
CA TYR A 42 33.66 -42.20 -12.52
C TYR A 42 33.47 -41.04 -11.53
N ILE A 43 33.27 -39.81 -12.03
CA ILE A 43 32.96 -38.62 -11.22
C ILE A 43 31.55 -38.15 -11.57
N ILE A 44 30.61 -38.29 -10.62
CA ILE A 44 29.19 -37.94 -10.81
C ILE A 44 28.82 -36.75 -9.93
N HIS A 45 28.13 -35.76 -10.51
CA HIS A 45 27.55 -34.67 -9.72
C HIS A 45 26.34 -35.19 -8.95
N LYS A 46 26.42 -35.19 -7.62
CA LYS A 46 25.32 -35.63 -6.77
C LYS A 46 24.14 -34.65 -6.94
N PRO A 47 22.93 -35.13 -7.32
CA PRO A 47 21.79 -34.25 -7.43
C PRO A 47 21.46 -33.65 -6.07
N THR A 48 21.07 -32.38 -6.06
CA THR A 48 20.63 -31.70 -4.84
C THR A 48 19.30 -32.27 -4.36
N VAL A 49 19.06 -32.19 -3.04
CA VAL A 49 17.80 -32.65 -2.46
C VAL A 49 16.67 -31.75 -2.97
N ILE A 50 15.68 -32.34 -3.64
CA ILE A 50 14.60 -31.60 -4.29
C ILE A 50 13.49 -31.28 -3.28
N HIS A 51 13.20 -30.00 -3.08
CA HIS A 51 12.01 -29.59 -2.36
C HIS A 51 10.78 -29.58 -3.28
N SER A 52 9.84 -30.49 -3.05
CA SER A 52 8.61 -30.55 -3.84
C SER A 52 7.73 -29.32 -3.64
N ARG A 53 7.27 -28.72 -4.75
CA ARG A 53 6.32 -27.59 -4.76
C ARG A 53 4.86 -28.03 -4.81
N SER A 54 4.56 -29.33 -4.79
CA SER A 54 3.21 -29.89 -4.96
C SER A 54 2.17 -29.25 -4.03
N ARG A 55 2.52 -29.08 -2.74
CA ARG A 55 1.63 -28.46 -1.74
C ARG A 55 1.33 -26.99 -2.03
N ALA A 56 2.33 -26.22 -2.45
CA ALA A 56 2.16 -24.82 -2.80
C ALA A 56 1.31 -24.65 -4.06
N CYS A 57 1.52 -25.49 -5.08
CA CYS A 57 0.71 -25.50 -6.30
C CYS A 57 -0.76 -25.81 -6.00
N ARG A 58 -1.04 -26.88 -5.23
CA ARG A 58 -2.40 -27.25 -4.83
C ARG A 58 -3.09 -26.13 -4.04
N MET A 59 -2.36 -25.44 -3.17
CA MET A 59 -2.90 -24.29 -2.43
C MET A 59 -3.21 -23.10 -3.35
N ASN A 60 -2.34 -22.80 -4.31
CA ASN A 60 -2.56 -21.72 -5.28
C ASN A 60 -3.75 -22.01 -6.19
N GLU A 61 -3.91 -23.26 -6.63
CA GLU A 61 -5.07 -23.70 -7.41
C GLU A 61 -6.38 -23.57 -6.62
N ALA A 62 -6.37 -23.98 -5.34
CA ALA A 62 -7.52 -23.79 -4.46
C ALA A 62 -7.85 -22.29 -4.24
N LYS A 63 -6.84 -21.43 -4.07
CA LYS A 63 -7.01 -19.98 -3.96
C LYS A 63 -7.53 -19.35 -5.26
N ALA A 64 -7.08 -19.82 -6.43
CA ALA A 64 -7.56 -19.38 -7.74
C ALA A 64 -9.04 -19.71 -7.94
N LYS A 65 -9.49 -20.89 -7.45
CA LYS A 65 -10.90 -21.29 -7.37
C LYS A 65 -11.71 -20.53 -6.30
N GLY A 66 -11.12 -19.54 -5.63
CA GLY A 66 -11.79 -18.71 -4.62
C GLY A 66 -11.88 -19.32 -3.21
N ARG A 67 -11.31 -20.51 -2.99
CA ARG A 67 -11.28 -21.17 -1.66
C ARG A 67 -10.25 -20.51 -0.74
N HIS A 68 -10.33 -20.81 0.56
CA HIS A 68 -9.40 -20.31 1.59
C HIS A 68 -9.30 -18.78 1.69
N SER A 69 -10.41 -18.09 1.47
CA SER A 69 -10.46 -16.63 1.45
C SER A 69 -10.72 -16.01 2.83
N GLY A 70 -11.23 -16.75 3.83
CA GLY A 70 -11.63 -16.20 5.13
C GLY A 70 -10.49 -15.83 6.10
N LYS A 71 -9.36 -16.56 6.10
CA LYS A 71 -8.23 -16.31 7.02
C LYS A 71 -7.28 -15.22 6.49
N ARG A 72 -7.79 -14.00 6.38
CA ARG A 72 -7.04 -12.84 5.85
C ARG A 72 -6.27 -12.14 6.96
N LYS A 73 -4.94 -12.03 6.80
CA LYS A 73 -4.09 -11.13 7.62
C LYS A 73 -3.83 -9.82 6.87
N GLY A 74 -3.59 -8.73 7.62
CA GLY A 74 -3.29 -7.39 7.11
C GLY A 74 -4.51 -6.55 6.73
N THR A 75 -4.31 -5.23 6.61
CA THR A 75 -5.35 -4.27 6.18
C THR A 75 -5.68 -4.42 4.69
N ARG A 76 -6.84 -3.91 4.25
CA ARG A 76 -7.24 -3.91 2.84
C ARG A 76 -6.20 -3.22 1.95
N GLU A 77 -5.71 -2.06 2.39
CA GLU A 77 -4.74 -1.25 1.64
C GLU A 77 -3.38 -1.96 1.49
N SER A 78 -2.91 -2.68 2.51
CA SER A 78 -1.66 -3.46 2.42
C SER A 78 -1.76 -4.62 1.43
N ARG A 79 -2.91 -5.30 1.36
CA ARG A 79 -3.11 -6.46 0.48
C ARG A 79 -3.19 -6.07 -0.99
N LEU A 80 -3.96 -5.02 -1.28
CA LEU A 80 -4.20 -4.51 -2.64
C LEU A 80 -4.35 -2.98 -2.53
N PRO A 81 -3.26 -2.23 -2.68
CA PRO A 81 -3.30 -0.78 -2.52
C PRO A 81 -4.28 -0.14 -3.50
N THR A 82 -5.08 0.79 -3.00
CA THR A 82 -6.11 1.49 -3.79
C THR A 82 -5.49 2.21 -4.98
N LYS A 83 -4.26 2.74 -4.81
CA LYS A 83 -3.46 3.34 -5.89
C LYS A 83 -3.18 2.37 -7.05
N VAL A 84 -2.85 1.11 -6.75
CA VAL A 84 -2.56 0.09 -7.78
C VAL A 84 -3.83 -0.28 -8.55
N ILE A 85 -4.96 -0.46 -7.85
CA ILE A 85 -6.26 -0.70 -8.49
C ILE A 85 -6.63 0.48 -9.40
N TRP A 86 -6.45 1.72 -8.94
CA TRP A 86 -6.72 2.92 -9.71
C TRP A 86 -5.87 3.00 -10.99
N MET A 87 -4.57 2.74 -10.89
CA MET A 87 -3.67 2.70 -12.07
C MET A 87 -4.10 1.61 -13.07
N ARG A 88 -4.44 0.41 -12.58
CA ARG A 88 -4.92 -0.70 -13.44
C ARG A 88 -6.21 -0.33 -14.16
N ARG A 89 -7.19 0.25 -13.46
CA ARG A 89 -8.46 0.74 -14.03
C ARG A 89 -8.23 1.77 -15.13
N MET A 90 -7.41 2.79 -14.85
CA MET A 90 -7.10 3.85 -15.82
C MET A 90 -6.39 3.30 -17.07
N ARG A 91 -5.40 2.41 -16.90
CA ARG A 91 -4.68 1.79 -18.03
C ARG A 91 -5.56 0.90 -18.90
N VAL A 92 -6.50 0.15 -18.31
CA VAL A 92 -7.45 -0.67 -19.07
C VAL A 92 -8.40 0.21 -19.87
N LEU A 93 -9.00 1.23 -19.24
CA LEU A 93 -9.94 2.13 -19.91
C LEU A 93 -9.29 2.90 -21.07
N ARG A 94 -8.10 3.45 -20.88
CA ARG A 94 -7.38 4.18 -21.95
C ARG A 94 -7.00 3.27 -23.11
N ARG A 95 -6.62 2.00 -22.85
CA ARG A 95 -6.38 1.01 -23.91
C ARG A 95 -7.65 0.66 -24.69
N LEU A 96 -8.79 0.52 -24.00
CA LEU A 96 -10.08 0.26 -24.62
C LEU A 96 -10.50 1.42 -25.54
N LEU A 97 -10.44 2.66 -25.06
CA LEU A 97 -10.78 3.85 -25.85
C LEU A 97 -9.87 3.98 -27.09
N ARG A 98 -8.58 3.64 -26.97
CA ARG A 98 -7.66 3.60 -28.11
C ARG A 98 -8.12 2.58 -29.17
N LYS A 99 -8.44 1.35 -28.74
CA LYS A 99 -8.92 0.28 -29.63
C LYS A 99 -10.22 0.67 -30.34
N TYR A 100 -11.13 1.35 -29.65
CA TYR A 100 -12.42 1.77 -30.22
C TYR A 100 -12.27 2.94 -31.20
N ARG A 101 -11.29 3.82 -30.98
CA ARG A 101 -10.90 4.88 -31.93
C ARG A 101 -10.30 4.31 -33.20
N GLU A 102 -9.40 3.34 -33.08
CA GLU A 102 -8.79 2.65 -34.23
C GLU A 102 -9.84 1.86 -35.04
N ALA A 103 -10.77 1.21 -34.35
CA ALA A 103 -11.93 0.55 -34.97
C ALA A 103 -13.02 1.52 -35.48
N LYS A 104 -12.80 2.85 -35.37
CA LYS A 104 -13.73 3.92 -35.78
C LYS A 104 -15.15 3.82 -35.21
N LYS A 105 -15.31 3.13 -34.07
CA LYS A 105 -16.60 3.08 -33.33
C LYS A 105 -16.87 4.37 -32.56
N ILE A 106 -15.83 5.15 -32.33
CA ILE A 106 -15.86 6.39 -31.55
C ILE A 106 -15.16 7.46 -32.38
N ASP A 107 -15.85 8.60 -32.55
CA ASP A 107 -15.28 9.78 -33.19
C ASP A 107 -14.29 10.52 -32.28
N LYS A 108 -13.42 11.35 -32.86
CA LYS A 108 -12.38 12.11 -32.16
C LYS A 108 -12.94 12.96 -31.01
N HIS A 109 -14.08 13.61 -31.22
CA HIS A 109 -14.71 14.46 -30.21
C HIS A 109 -15.23 13.63 -29.03
N MET A 110 -15.92 12.54 -29.32
CA MET A 110 -16.41 11.61 -28.29
C MET A 110 -15.26 10.93 -27.53
N TYR A 111 -14.13 10.63 -28.19
CA TYR A 111 -12.92 10.14 -27.54
C TYR A 111 -12.34 11.17 -26.56
N HIS A 112 -12.28 12.45 -26.94
CA HIS A 112 -11.74 13.51 -26.10
C HIS A 112 -12.58 13.69 -24.82
N ASP A 113 -13.90 13.76 -24.95
CA ASP A 113 -14.81 13.90 -23.82
C ASP A 113 -14.74 12.70 -22.86
N MET A 114 -14.72 11.47 -23.39
CA MET A 114 -14.61 10.27 -22.56
C MET A 114 -13.24 10.14 -21.88
N TYR A 115 -12.17 10.55 -22.56
CA TYR A 115 -10.81 10.52 -22.00
C TYR A 115 -10.67 11.51 -20.84
N LEU A 116 -11.18 12.73 -20.99
CA LEU A 116 -11.17 13.76 -19.95
C LEU A 116 -12.14 13.46 -18.81
N ARG A 117 -13.34 12.96 -19.12
CA ARG A 117 -14.34 12.60 -18.10
C ARG A 117 -13.85 11.47 -17.20
N LYS A 118 -13.12 10.48 -17.74
CA LYS A 118 -12.48 9.44 -16.92
C LYS A 118 -11.28 9.92 -16.12
N ALA A 119 -10.61 11.00 -16.54
CA ALA A 119 -9.65 11.69 -15.70
C ALA A 119 -10.32 12.51 -14.57
N ARG A 120 -11.51 13.08 -14.83
CA ARG A 120 -12.28 13.95 -13.93
C ARG A 120 -13.15 13.22 -12.90
N GLU A 121 -13.65 12.02 -13.20
CA GLU A 121 -14.56 11.26 -12.31
C GLU A 121 -13.90 10.92 -10.95
N LYS A 122 -12.57 10.91 -10.88
CA LYS A 122 -11.83 10.76 -9.63
C LYS A 122 -12.01 11.96 -8.68
N THR A 123 -12.14 13.18 -9.18
CA THR A 123 -12.32 14.35 -8.31
C THR A 123 -13.75 14.51 -7.81
N LEU A 124 -14.78 14.18 -8.60
CA LEU A 124 -16.17 14.31 -8.14
C LEU A 124 -16.59 13.23 -7.13
N SER A 125 -16.26 11.95 -7.35
CA SER A 125 -16.61 10.89 -6.40
C SER A 125 -15.91 11.09 -5.04
N ASP A 126 -14.62 11.44 -5.07
CA ASP A 126 -13.85 11.76 -3.87
C ASP A 126 -14.38 13.03 -3.18
N GLN A 127 -14.87 14.03 -3.95
CA GLN A 127 -15.56 15.21 -3.41
C GLN A 127 -16.91 14.87 -2.76
N PHE A 128 -17.70 13.96 -3.33
CA PHE A 128 -18.99 13.54 -2.75
C PHE A 128 -18.81 12.67 -1.50
N GLU A 129 -17.83 11.77 -1.48
CA GLU A 129 -17.47 10.98 -0.30
C GLU A 129 -16.93 11.88 0.82
N ALA A 130 -16.07 12.85 0.50
CA ALA A 130 -15.61 13.85 1.47
C ALA A 130 -16.75 14.72 2.02
N LYS A 131 -17.75 15.06 1.20
CA LYS A 131 -18.94 15.82 1.63
C LYS A 131 -19.88 15.00 2.51
N ARG A 132 -20.06 13.70 2.20
CA ARG A 132 -20.81 12.74 3.03
C ARG A 132 -20.15 12.51 4.39
N ALA A 133 -18.82 12.35 4.42
CA ALA A 133 -18.05 12.21 5.64
C ALA A 133 -18.17 13.46 6.54
N LYS A 134 -17.96 14.67 5.98
CA LYS A 134 -18.12 15.94 6.72
C LYS A 134 -19.53 16.11 7.33
N ASN A 135 -20.56 15.71 6.60
CA ASN A 135 -21.95 15.78 7.07
C ASN A 135 -22.24 14.74 8.16
N LYS A 136 -21.63 13.55 8.07
CA LYS A 136 -21.72 12.50 9.08
C LYS A 136 -21.02 12.94 10.38
N ASP A 137 -19.79 13.42 10.28
CA ASP A 137 -19.02 13.92 11.41
C ASP A 137 -19.69 15.14 12.06
N SER A 138 -20.41 15.96 11.29
CA SER A 138 -21.19 17.07 11.83
C SER A 138 -22.41 16.59 12.63
N ARG A 139 -23.09 15.55 12.16
CA ARG A 139 -24.23 14.93 12.88
C ARG A 139 -23.75 14.27 14.16
N GLU A 140 -22.68 13.49 14.09
CA GLU A 140 -22.08 12.81 15.24
C GLU A 140 -21.61 13.82 16.29
N ARG A 141 -21.01 14.95 15.89
CA ARG A 141 -20.67 16.05 16.83
C ARG A 141 -21.89 16.67 17.49
N LYS A 142 -22.99 16.89 16.76
CA LYS A 142 -24.24 17.42 17.33
C LYS A 142 -24.91 16.43 18.29
N HIS A 143 -24.85 15.15 17.96
CA HIS A 143 -25.35 14.08 18.84
C HIS A 143 -24.47 13.96 20.09
N ALA A 144 -23.15 13.90 19.95
CA ALA A 144 -22.21 13.86 21.07
C ALA A 144 -22.37 15.06 22.01
N TRP A 145 -22.47 16.28 21.48
CA TRP A 145 -22.73 17.47 22.30
C TRP A 145 -24.08 17.42 23.03
N ARG A 146 -25.10 16.81 22.41
CA ARG A 146 -26.42 16.65 23.04
C ARG A 146 -26.38 15.61 24.16
N GLU A 147 -25.73 14.48 23.93
CA GLU A 147 -25.51 13.41 24.93
C GLU A 147 -24.67 13.95 26.09
N GLU A 148 -23.55 14.63 25.82
CA GLU A 148 -22.71 15.28 26.84
C GLU A 148 -23.49 16.29 27.68
N ARG A 149 -24.41 17.05 27.07
CA ARG A 149 -25.27 18.00 27.78
C ARG A 149 -26.37 17.33 28.61
N LEU A 150 -26.80 16.12 28.22
CA LEU A 150 -27.73 15.31 29.00
C LEU A 150 -26.99 14.61 30.17
N GLU A 151 -25.76 14.17 29.94
CA GLU A 151 -24.86 13.53 30.91
C GLU A 151 -24.34 14.51 31.96
N ALA A 152 -24.09 15.77 31.58
CA ALA A 152 -23.66 16.85 32.48
C ALA A 152 -24.70 17.21 33.56
N GLY A 153 -25.91 16.63 33.49
CA GLY A 153 -26.99 16.86 34.45
C GLY A 153 -27.44 18.32 34.50
N PRO A 154 -28.46 18.65 35.30
CA PRO A 154 -28.83 20.04 35.55
C PRO A 154 -27.69 20.68 36.35
N VAL A 155 -26.85 21.48 35.69
CA VAL A 155 -25.97 22.43 36.38
C VAL A 155 -26.89 23.41 37.09
N ASP A 156 -26.78 23.52 38.41
CA ASP A 156 -27.45 24.57 39.19
C ASP A 156 -27.23 25.90 38.46
N LYS A 157 -28.31 26.67 38.26
CA LYS A 157 -28.26 27.98 37.62
C LYS A 157 -27.48 28.94 38.53
N VAL A 158 -26.15 28.86 38.55
CA VAL A 158 -25.32 29.98 38.98
C VAL A 158 -25.46 31.05 37.91
N ALA A 159 -25.84 32.24 38.36
CA ALA A 159 -26.28 33.37 37.57
C ALA A 159 -25.47 33.57 36.28
N ALA A 160 -26.18 33.91 35.20
CA ALA A 160 -25.57 34.34 33.95
C ALA A 160 -24.51 35.41 34.25
N PRO A 161 -23.26 35.29 33.73
CA PRO A 161 -22.31 36.39 33.84
C PRO A 161 -22.93 37.61 33.18
N THR A 162 -22.95 38.72 33.92
CA THR A 162 -23.39 40.02 33.42
C THR A 162 -22.69 40.29 32.09
N PRO A 163 -23.42 40.70 31.03
CA PRO A 163 -22.78 41.07 29.78
C PRO A 163 -21.79 42.19 30.06
N ALA A 164 -20.52 41.97 29.71
CA ALA A 164 -19.49 42.99 29.77
C ALA A 164 -19.99 44.27 29.07
N PRO A 165 -19.73 45.46 29.64
CA PRO A 165 -20.19 46.72 29.05
C PRO A 165 -19.63 46.84 27.63
N GLN A 166 -20.53 47.04 26.66
CA GLN A 166 -20.14 47.28 25.27
C GLN A 166 -19.33 48.57 25.20
N ALA A 167 -18.02 48.47 24.96
CA ALA A 167 -17.21 49.62 24.62
C ALA A 167 -17.71 50.17 23.27
N SER A 168 -18.46 51.28 23.33
CA SER A 168 -18.87 52.02 22.15
C SER A 168 -17.63 52.55 21.44
N TYR A 169 -17.27 51.96 20.30
CA TYR A 169 -16.20 52.43 19.43
C TYR A 169 -16.62 53.77 18.78
N ARG A 170 -16.42 54.89 19.48
CA ARG A 170 -16.42 56.24 18.88
C ARG A 170 -15.11 56.49 18.11
N GLY A 171 -14.72 55.57 17.22
CA GLY A 171 -13.41 55.66 16.54
C GLY A 171 -13.46 55.48 15.02
N THR A 172 -14.57 55.02 14.45
CA THR A 172 -14.62 54.67 13.03
C THR A 172 -15.01 55.84 12.11
N LYS A 173 -15.58 56.91 12.65
CA LYS A 173 -15.95 58.11 11.87
C LYS A 173 -14.75 59.02 11.58
N GLU A 174 -13.86 59.24 12.56
CA GLU A 174 -12.65 60.07 12.38
C GLU A 174 -11.64 59.41 11.42
N ILE A 175 -11.47 58.08 11.46
CA ILE A 175 -10.58 57.37 10.53
C ILE A 175 -11.13 57.36 9.10
N GLN A 176 -12.47 57.35 8.92
CA GLN A 176 -13.11 57.46 7.61
C GLN A 176 -13.11 58.89 7.04
N GLU A 177 -13.09 59.93 7.89
CA GLU A 177 -12.95 61.33 7.46
C GLU A 177 -11.50 61.70 7.13
N MET A 178 -10.53 61.22 7.93
CA MET A 178 -9.10 61.44 7.66
C MET A 178 -8.63 60.78 6.35
N SER A 179 -9.18 59.62 5.99
CA SER A 179 -8.86 58.95 4.71
C SER A 179 -9.54 59.57 3.48
N LYS A 180 -10.60 60.37 3.68
CA LYS A 180 -11.25 61.16 2.61
C LYS A 180 -10.57 62.52 2.39
N LEU A 181 -9.93 63.09 3.41
CA LEU A 181 -9.11 64.30 3.32
C LEU A 181 -7.75 64.09 2.64
N PHE A 182 -7.19 62.87 2.65
CA PHE A 182 -5.93 62.56 1.94
C PHE A 182 -6.13 62.19 0.45
N ARG A 183 -7.36 62.26 -0.09
CA ARG A 183 -7.66 61.94 -1.50
C ARG A 183 -8.24 63.11 -2.30
N ARG A 184 -8.15 64.33 -1.77
CA ARG A 184 -8.43 65.56 -2.52
C ARG A 184 -7.31 66.53 -2.23
N GLU A 185 -6.52 66.79 -3.25
CA GLU A 185 -6.15 68.11 -3.79
C GLU A 185 -4.97 67.89 -4.77
N PRO A 186 -4.74 68.84 -5.67
CA PRO A 186 -4.60 68.66 -7.12
C PRO A 186 -3.21 68.29 -7.65
#